data_AF-A0A9X6XCH4-F1
#
_entry.id   AF-A0A9X6XCH4-F1
#
_cell.length_a   1.000
_cell.length_b   1.000
_cell.length_c   1.000
_cell.angle_alpha   90.00
_cell.angle_beta   90.00
_cell.angle_gamma   90.00
#
_symmetry.space_group_name_H-M   'P 1'
#
loop_
_entity.id
_entity.type
_entity.pdbx_description
1 polymer ?
#
loop_
_entity_poly.entity_id
_entity_poly.type
_entity_poly.pdbx_seq_one_letter_code
_entity_poly.pdbx_strand_id
1 'polypeptide(L)'
;MVSLNESTYGPWPVNEGLCTLEEHRFLPIDVVARHLFATGLVDDVIVANAYASEDELKSLSKVNPAKLSFKIDLTDNVSDVEKEIIFKFPHFVRGDMSEYMARSTMPRISYKDANIESHHTHELKRGDIVIINNEYGRYKGELHIILKDMPNDGRKNIVGRIPENELKLLDYIDPWRVFEIIP
;
A
#
# COMPACT_ATOMS: atom_id res chain seq x y z
N MET A 1 1.65 -11.95 -16.57
CA MET A 1 2.69 -11.09 -15.97
C MET A 1 4.06 -11.65 -16.25
N VAL A 2 5.10 -10.86 -15.97
CA VAL A 2 6.49 -11.16 -16.32
C VAL A 2 7.29 -11.39 -15.05
N SER A 3 8.05 -12.49 -15.02
CA SER A 3 9.16 -12.65 -14.09
C SER A 3 10.36 -11.83 -14.56
N LEU A 4 10.98 -11.12 -13.63
CA LEU A 4 12.19 -10.33 -13.85
C LEU A 4 13.46 -11.14 -13.56
N ASN A 5 13.35 -12.45 -13.35
CA ASN A 5 14.51 -13.33 -13.21
C ASN A 5 15.34 -13.35 -14.52
N GLU A 6 16.67 -13.25 -14.39
CA GLU A 6 17.58 -13.07 -15.52
C GLU A 6 17.56 -14.26 -16.50
N SER A 7 17.41 -15.48 -15.97
CA SER A 7 17.47 -16.73 -16.76
C SER A 7 16.09 -17.19 -17.23
N THR A 8 15.21 -16.27 -17.59
CA THR A 8 13.88 -16.62 -18.12
C THR A 8 13.89 -16.83 -19.63
N TYR A 9 13.01 -17.70 -20.11
CA TYR A 9 12.74 -17.96 -21.52
C TYR A 9 11.25 -17.80 -21.82
N GLY A 10 10.98 -17.44 -23.06
CA GLY A 10 9.64 -17.37 -23.65
C GLY A 10 9.51 -18.32 -24.84
N PRO A 11 8.40 -18.25 -25.59
CA PRO A 11 8.17 -19.13 -26.74
C PRO A 11 9.06 -18.82 -27.95
N TRP A 12 9.66 -17.63 -28.02
CA TRP A 12 10.45 -17.15 -29.16
C TRP A 12 11.85 -16.70 -28.72
N PRO A 13 12.84 -16.63 -29.64
CA PRO A 13 14.18 -16.11 -29.33
C PRO A 13 14.18 -14.66 -28.83
N VAL A 14 13.19 -13.87 -29.21
CA VAL A 14 12.97 -12.51 -28.68
C VAL A 14 12.20 -12.62 -27.37
N ASN A 15 12.82 -12.17 -26.28
CA ASN A 15 12.24 -12.20 -24.94
C ASN A 15 12.43 -10.84 -24.24
N GLU A 16 11.47 -9.94 -24.43
CA GLU A 16 11.46 -8.59 -23.81
C GLU A 16 10.48 -8.50 -22.64
N GLY A 17 9.99 -9.64 -22.15
CA GLY A 17 8.92 -9.74 -21.15
C GLY A 17 7.53 -9.92 -21.78
N LEU A 18 6.83 -10.97 -21.34
CA LEU A 18 5.50 -11.39 -21.78
C LEU A 18 4.37 -10.85 -20.86
N CYS A 19 4.15 -9.52 -20.87
CA CYS A 19 3.09 -8.87 -20.08
C CYS A 19 1.81 -8.63 -20.90
N THR A 20 0.67 -8.51 -20.22
CA THR A 20 -0.61 -8.10 -20.84
C THR A 20 -0.74 -6.59 -20.90
N LEU A 21 -0.42 -5.90 -19.80
CA LEU A 21 -0.40 -4.44 -19.72
C LEU A 21 1.04 -3.96 -19.79
N GLU A 22 1.33 -3.04 -20.70
CA GLU A 22 2.69 -2.58 -20.99
C GLU A 22 3.38 -1.95 -19.76
N GLU A 23 2.63 -1.21 -18.96
CA GLU A 23 3.11 -0.61 -17.72
C GLU A 23 3.57 -1.63 -16.66
N HIS A 24 3.26 -2.92 -16.84
CA HIS A 24 3.72 -3.99 -15.95
C HIS A 24 5.09 -4.54 -16.32
N ARG A 25 5.63 -4.21 -17.51
CA ARG A 25 6.81 -4.88 -18.08
C ARG A 25 8.01 -4.93 -17.14
N PHE A 26 8.23 -3.86 -16.37
CA PHE A 26 9.38 -3.71 -15.48
C PHE A 26 8.98 -3.58 -14.00
N LEU A 27 7.73 -3.89 -13.66
CA LEU A 27 7.26 -3.83 -12.28
C LEU A 27 7.56 -5.16 -11.56
N PRO A 28 7.83 -5.12 -10.24
CA PRO A 28 7.92 -6.33 -9.44
C PRO A 28 6.64 -7.17 -9.58
N ILE A 29 6.81 -8.49 -9.66
CA ILE A 29 5.72 -9.41 -9.99
C ILE A 29 4.57 -9.36 -8.97
N ASP A 30 4.87 -9.09 -7.70
CA ASP A 30 3.86 -8.94 -6.65
C ASP A 30 3.04 -7.66 -6.82
N VAL A 31 3.66 -6.56 -7.27
CA VAL A 31 2.97 -5.29 -7.58
C VAL A 31 2.00 -5.51 -8.73
N VAL A 32 2.45 -6.24 -9.76
CA VAL A 32 1.62 -6.57 -10.93
C VAL A 32 0.41 -7.40 -10.51
N ALA A 33 0.61 -8.46 -9.72
CA ALA A 33 -0.47 -9.30 -9.22
C ALA A 33 -1.48 -8.48 -8.40
N ARG A 34 -1.00 -7.68 -7.44
CA ARG A 34 -1.86 -6.79 -6.63
C ARG A 34 -2.63 -5.79 -7.48
N HIS A 35 -2.01 -5.20 -8.49
CA HIS A 35 -2.69 -4.28 -9.39
C HIS A 35 -3.78 -4.98 -10.21
N LEU A 36 -3.50 -6.15 -10.80
CA LEU A 36 -4.49 -6.92 -11.54
C LEU A 36 -5.70 -7.29 -10.68
N PHE A 37 -5.47 -7.80 -9.46
CA PHE A 37 -6.56 -8.09 -8.52
C PHE A 37 -7.30 -6.83 -8.04
N ALA A 38 -6.60 -5.71 -7.88
CA ALA A 38 -7.21 -4.44 -7.47
C ALA A 38 -8.28 -3.94 -8.46
N THR A 39 -8.18 -4.31 -9.74
CA THR A 39 -9.19 -3.99 -10.75
C THR A 39 -10.56 -4.62 -10.46
N GLY A 40 -10.60 -5.76 -9.75
CA GLY A 40 -11.82 -6.55 -9.58
C GLY A 40 -12.32 -7.22 -10.85
N LEU A 41 -11.51 -7.23 -11.92
CA LEU A 41 -11.86 -7.79 -13.24
C LEU A 41 -11.01 -9.02 -13.62
N VAL A 42 -10.05 -9.40 -12.78
CA VAL A 42 -9.09 -10.47 -13.05
C VAL A 42 -9.16 -11.50 -11.93
N ASP A 43 -9.49 -12.74 -12.30
CA ASP A 43 -9.54 -13.88 -11.37
C ASP A 43 -8.20 -14.61 -11.30
N ASP A 44 -7.52 -14.77 -12.44
CA ASP A 44 -6.28 -15.54 -12.56
C ASP A 44 -5.13 -14.68 -13.07
N VAL A 45 -3.96 -14.80 -12.44
CA VAL A 45 -2.73 -14.13 -12.85
C VAL A 45 -1.65 -15.17 -13.14
N ILE A 46 -1.19 -15.21 -14.39
CA ILE A 46 -0.25 -16.22 -14.88
C ILE A 46 1.12 -15.57 -15.14
N VAL A 47 2.21 -16.20 -14.68
CA VAL A 47 3.58 -15.86 -15.08
C VAL A 47 3.84 -16.47 -16.45
N ALA A 48 4.08 -15.63 -17.46
CA ALA A 48 4.12 -16.09 -18.86
C ALA A 48 5.50 -16.58 -19.30
N ASN A 49 6.58 -16.04 -18.75
CA ASN A 49 7.95 -16.50 -18.96
C ASN A 49 8.39 -17.44 -17.83
N ALA A 50 9.31 -18.36 -18.13
CA ALA A 50 9.77 -19.36 -17.18
C ALA A 50 11.30 -19.38 -17.07
N TYR A 51 11.90 -19.63 -15.92
CA TYR A 51 11.28 -19.85 -14.62
C TYR A 51 11.29 -18.57 -13.77
N ALA A 52 10.20 -18.31 -13.07
CA ALA A 52 10.21 -17.37 -11.97
C ALA A 52 11.18 -17.84 -10.88
N SER A 53 11.85 -16.90 -10.23
CA SER A 53 12.70 -17.21 -9.08
C SER A 53 11.86 -17.64 -7.87
N GLU A 54 12.48 -18.35 -6.93
CA GLU A 54 11.82 -18.73 -5.67
C GLU A 54 11.34 -17.51 -4.88
N ASP A 55 12.12 -16.43 -4.88
CA ASP A 55 11.75 -15.17 -4.20
C ASP A 55 10.53 -14.52 -4.84
N GLU A 56 10.42 -14.52 -6.17
CA GLU A 56 9.23 -14.07 -6.89
C GLU A 56 8.02 -14.93 -6.55
N LEU A 57 8.13 -16.25 -6.60
CA LEU A 57 7.03 -17.17 -6.25
C LEU A 57 6.59 -17.00 -4.79
N LYS A 58 7.54 -16.82 -3.88
CA LYS A 58 7.28 -16.54 -2.46
C LYS A 58 6.64 -15.17 -2.23
N SER A 59 6.96 -14.17 -3.06
CA SER A 59 6.29 -12.87 -3.00
C SER A 59 4.83 -12.99 -3.45
N LEU A 60 4.57 -13.76 -4.52
CA LEU A 60 3.23 -14.00 -5.05
C LEU A 60 2.35 -14.80 -4.10
N SER A 61 2.90 -15.79 -3.40
CA SER A 61 2.12 -16.61 -2.46
C SER A 61 1.59 -15.83 -1.26
N LYS A 62 2.11 -14.63 -0.99
CA LYS A 62 1.64 -13.73 0.06
C LYS A 62 0.56 -12.75 -0.41
N VAL A 63 0.33 -12.63 -1.72
CA VAL A 63 -0.68 -11.72 -2.25
C VAL A 63 -2.07 -12.24 -1.88
N ASN A 64 -2.89 -11.38 -1.27
CA ASN A 64 -4.28 -11.66 -0.99
C ASN A 64 -5.19 -10.97 -2.01
N PRO A 65 -5.81 -11.70 -2.95
CA PRO A 65 -6.66 -11.11 -3.99
C PRO A 65 -7.87 -10.34 -3.46
N ALA A 66 -8.33 -10.64 -2.23
CA ALA A 66 -9.50 -10.02 -1.63
C ALA A 66 -9.22 -8.66 -0.97
N LYS A 67 -7.95 -8.26 -0.85
CA LYS A 67 -7.55 -7.01 -0.19
C LYS A 67 -6.72 -6.14 -1.11
N LEU A 68 -6.96 -4.85 -1.05
CA LEU A 68 -6.00 -3.88 -1.59
C LEU A 68 -4.79 -3.81 -0.63
N SER A 69 -3.58 -3.93 -1.14
CA SER A 69 -2.38 -3.89 -0.30
C SER A 69 -1.31 -2.98 -0.87
N PHE A 70 -0.66 -2.25 0.04
CA PHE A 70 0.39 -1.29 -0.27
C PHE A 70 1.65 -1.63 0.52
N LYS A 71 2.81 -1.63 -0.15
CA LYS A 71 4.09 -1.58 0.58
C LYS A 71 4.27 -0.21 1.21
N ILE A 72 5.12 -0.13 2.23
CA ILE A 72 5.47 1.11 2.92
C ILE A 72 6.97 1.23 3.13
N ASP A 73 7.54 2.35 2.70
CA ASP A 73 8.84 2.81 3.13
C ASP A 73 8.64 3.61 4.43
N LEU A 74 8.92 2.96 5.56
CA LEU A 74 8.75 3.58 6.88
C LEU A 74 9.68 4.79 7.05
N THR A 75 9.16 5.84 7.67
CA THR A 75 10.00 6.96 8.14
C THR A 75 10.81 6.53 9.36
N ASP A 76 11.90 7.24 9.64
CA ASP A 76 12.63 7.08 10.89
C ASP A 76 11.72 7.40 12.10
N ASN A 77 12.02 6.80 13.25
CA ASN A 77 11.34 7.03 14.53
C ASN A 77 9.85 6.62 14.60
N VAL A 78 9.35 5.82 13.67
CA VAL A 78 8.01 5.21 13.81
C VAL A 78 7.98 4.33 15.06
N SER A 79 7.09 4.68 15.99
CA SER A 79 6.94 4.00 17.27
C SER A 79 6.38 2.59 17.13
N ASP A 80 6.56 1.76 18.16
CA ASP A 80 6.00 0.41 18.16
C ASP A 80 4.47 0.41 18.07
N VAL A 81 3.81 1.36 18.74
CA VAL A 81 2.34 1.54 18.65
C VAL A 81 1.92 1.85 17.22
N GLU A 82 2.63 2.74 16.53
CA GLU A 82 2.33 3.08 15.14
C GLU A 82 2.55 1.87 14.23
N LYS A 83 3.61 1.08 14.42
CA LYS A 83 3.80 -0.19 13.70
C LYS A 83 2.67 -1.18 13.96
N GLU A 84 2.17 -1.26 15.19
CA GLU A 84 1.00 -2.10 15.49
C GLU A 84 -0.25 -1.62 14.76
N ILE A 85 -0.49 -0.30 14.74
CA ILE A 85 -1.60 0.28 13.97
C ILE A 85 -1.44 -0.08 12.49
N ILE A 86 -0.26 0.13 11.89
CA ILE A 86 -0.01 -0.09 10.45
C ILE A 86 -0.17 -1.56 10.06
N PHE A 87 0.47 -2.48 10.79
CA PHE A 87 0.66 -3.87 10.33
C PHE A 87 -0.29 -4.88 10.97
N LYS A 88 -0.88 -4.58 12.13
CA LYS A 88 -1.73 -5.54 12.87
C LYS A 88 -3.21 -5.17 12.86
N PHE A 89 -3.56 -3.92 12.58
CA PHE A 89 -4.96 -3.50 12.60
C PHE A 89 -5.69 -3.86 11.29
N PRO A 90 -6.94 -4.36 11.36
CA PRO A 90 -7.75 -4.61 10.17
C PRO A 90 -8.29 -3.28 9.60
N HIS A 91 -7.66 -2.78 8.53
CA HIS A 91 -8.06 -1.52 7.93
C HIS A 91 -9.16 -1.67 6.87
N PHE A 92 -10.04 -0.68 6.85
CA PHE A 92 -10.95 -0.42 5.75
C PHE A 92 -11.12 1.08 5.58
N VAL A 93 -11.44 1.51 4.37
CA VAL A 93 -11.72 2.89 4.04
C VAL A 93 -13.10 3.26 4.54
N ARG A 94 -13.20 4.36 5.28
CA ARG A 94 -14.49 4.88 5.73
C ARG A 94 -15.36 5.36 4.54
N GLY A 95 -16.66 5.09 4.61
CA GLY A 95 -17.60 5.32 3.50
C GLY A 95 -17.72 6.77 3.00
N ASP A 96 -17.70 7.75 3.91
CA ASP A 96 -17.65 9.19 3.61
C ASP A 96 -16.21 9.61 3.28
N MET A 97 -15.70 9.11 2.15
CA MET A 97 -14.32 9.35 1.70
C MET A 97 -14.18 10.76 1.08
N SER A 98 -13.11 11.45 1.47
CA SER A 98 -12.69 12.72 0.86
C SER A 98 -11.76 12.44 -0.31
N GLU A 99 -11.74 13.33 -1.31
CA GLU A 99 -10.76 13.27 -2.40
C GLU A 99 -9.30 13.45 -1.95
N TYR A 100 -9.08 13.98 -0.74
CA TYR A 100 -7.74 14.26 -0.21
C TYR A 100 -7.11 13.07 0.51
N MET A 101 -7.90 12.18 1.09
CA MET A 101 -7.39 11.09 1.92
C MET A 101 -8.40 9.97 2.12
N ALA A 102 -7.90 8.74 2.09
CA ALA A 102 -8.60 7.57 2.58
C ALA A 102 -8.36 7.41 4.08
N ARG A 103 -9.43 7.16 4.85
CA ARG A 103 -9.37 7.15 6.31
C ARG A 103 -9.73 5.78 6.86
N SER A 104 -8.81 5.19 7.63
CA SER A 104 -9.11 4.09 8.54
C SER A 104 -9.37 4.64 9.94
N THR A 105 -10.64 4.72 10.31
CA THR A 105 -11.05 5.44 11.52
C THR A 105 -11.19 4.58 12.76
N MET A 106 -11.19 3.26 12.63
CA MET A 106 -11.39 2.35 13.76
C MET A 106 -10.18 2.19 14.70
N PRO A 107 -8.90 2.32 14.26
CA PRO A 107 -7.79 2.15 15.19
C PRO A 107 -7.82 3.18 16.34
N ARG A 108 -8.39 4.38 16.15
CA ARG A 108 -8.59 5.37 17.22
C ARG A 108 -9.36 4.85 18.45
N ILE A 109 -10.18 3.81 18.28
CA ILE A 109 -10.94 3.20 19.39
C ILE A 109 -10.06 2.24 20.16
N SER A 110 -9.34 1.37 19.44
CA SER A 110 -8.45 0.36 20.04
C SER A 110 -7.20 0.98 20.67
N TYR A 111 -6.70 2.06 20.09
CA TYR A 111 -5.47 2.75 20.51
C TYR A 111 -5.75 4.10 21.18
N LYS A 112 -6.96 4.31 21.71
CA LYS A 112 -7.38 5.58 22.34
C LYS A 112 -6.47 6.00 23.52
N ASP A 113 -5.93 5.02 24.25
CA ASP A 113 -5.10 5.23 25.44
C ASP A 113 -3.60 5.19 25.10
N ALA A 114 -3.25 4.87 23.85
CA ALA A 114 -1.86 4.84 23.43
C ALA A 114 -1.27 6.24 23.33
N ASN A 115 0.05 6.36 23.56
CA ASN A 115 0.77 7.61 23.42
C ASN A 115 1.37 7.73 22.02
N ILE A 116 0.94 8.74 21.25
CA ILE A 116 1.40 8.98 19.88
C ILE A 116 1.92 10.41 19.81
N GLU A 117 3.19 10.60 20.15
CA GLU A 117 3.84 11.93 20.17
C GLU A 117 3.99 12.50 18.75
N SER A 118 4.01 13.82 18.63
CA SER A 118 4.16 14.50 17.35
C SER A 118 5.56 14.28 16.76
N HIS A 119 5.63 13.83 15.50
CA HIS A 119 6.88 13.72 14.74
C HIS A 119 6.62 13.75 13.23
N HIS A 120 7.62 14.15 12.42
CA HIS A 120 7.55 14.16 10.95
C HIS A 120 6.25 14.76 10.40
N THR A 121 5.97 16.01 10.77
CA THR A 121 4.71 16.70 10.49
C THR A 121 4.83 17.74 9.36
N HIS A 122 5.71 17.48 8.38
CA HIS A 122 5.87 18.33 7.21
C HIS A 122 4.69 18.19 6.23
N GLU A 123 4.72 18.95 5.13
CA GLU A 123 3.66 18.94 4.11
C GLU A 123 3.34 17.53 3.62
N LEU A 124 2.05 17.24 3.45
CA LEU A 124 1.58 15.93 3.03
C LEU A 124 1.57 15.85 1.51
N LYS A 125 2.05 14.73 1.01
CA LYS A 125 2.12 14.39 -0.41
C LYS A 125 1.28 13.16 -0.70
N ARG A 126 0.72 13.07 -1.91
CA ARG A 126 0.05 11.85 -2.36
C ARG A 126 0.98 10.65 -2.17
N GLY A 127 0.45 9.58 -1.56
CA GLY A 127 1.20 8.37 -1.21
C GLY A 127 1.74 8.34 0.22
N ASP A 128 1.70 9.44 0.96
CA ASP A 128 2.07 9.42 2.38
C ASP A 128 1.03 8.64 3.19
N ILE A 129 1.52 7.88 4.16
CA ILE A 129 0.72 7.21 5.16
C ILE A 129 0.96 7.95 6.48
N VAL A 130 -0.14 8.36 7.11
CA VAL A 130 -0.08 9.17 8.33
C VAL A 130 -0.89 8.54 9.45
N ILE A 131 -0.43 8.76 10.68
CA ILE A 131 -1.18 8.46 11.89
C ILE A 131 -1.45 9.75 12.64
N ILE A 132 -2.69 9.91 13.10
CA ILE A 132 -3.10 11.09 13.84
C ILE A 132 -2.52 11.04 15.26
N ASN A 133 -1.78 12.08 15.64
CA ASN A 133 -1.05 12.13 16.90
C ASN A 133 -1.89 12.70 18.07
N ASN A 134 -1.26 12.82 19.24
CA ASN A 134 -1.86 13.28 20.49
C ASN A 134 -2.56 14.65 20.37
N GLU A 135 -2.08 15.52 19.48
CA GLU A 135 -2.57 16.90 19.35
C GLU A 135 -3.97 16.98 18.73
N TYR A 136 -4.49 15.86 18.19
CA TYR A 136 -5.81 15.81 17.56
C TYR A 136 -6.88 15.04 18.36
N GLY A 137 -6.76 14.97 19.69
CA GLY A 137 -7.82 14.55 20.61
C GLY A 137 -8.61 13.32 20.14
N ARG A 138 -9.90 13.50 19.80
CA ARG A 138 -10.82 12.41 19.42
C ARG A 138 -10.46 11.63 18.14
N TYR A 139 -9.53 12.14 17.34
CA TYR A 139 -9.06 11.50 16.11
C TYR A 139 -7.71 10.82 16.29
N LYS A 140 -7.06 10.96 17.45
CA LYS A 140 -5.78 10.29 17.77
C LYS A 140 -5.86 8.80 17.45
N GLY A 141 -4.88 8.31 16.70
CA GLY A 141 -4.76 6.92 16.29
C GLY A 141 -5.54 6.54 15.03
N GLU A 142 -6.24 7.46 14.35
CA GLU A 142 -6.68 7.16 12.97
C GLU A 142 -5.46 7.02 12.04
N LEU A 143 -5.53 6.08 11.09
CA LEU A 143 -4.55 5.95 10.02
C LEU A 143 -5.15 6.47 8.72
N HIS A 144 -4.48 7.39 8.03
CA HIS A 144 -4.93 7.93 6.75
C HIS A 144 -3.88 7.66 5.65
N ILE A 145 -4.36 7.40 4.44
CA ILE A 145 -3.55 7.38 3.21
C ILE A 145 -3.84 8.67 2.45
N ILE A 146 -2.81 9.43 2.12
CA ILE A 146 -2.96 10.73 1.45
C ILE A 146 -3.11 10.52 -0.06
N LEU A 147 -4.17 11.10 -0.62
CA LEU A 147 -4.54 10.98 -2.05
C LEU A 147 -4.23 12.26 -2.85
N LYS A 148 -4.13 13.41 -2.18
CA LYS A 148 -3.74 14.69 -2.77
C LYS A 148 -2.85 15.48 -1.83
N ASP A 149 -1.93 16.23 -2.41
CA ASP A 149 -1.05 17.13 -1.66
C ASP A 149 -1.87 18.13 -0.83
N MET A 150 -1.44 18.33 0.42
CA MET A 150 -2.08 19.29 1.34
C MET A 150 -1.13 19.70 2.46
N PRO A 151 -1.31 20.89 3.06
CA PRO A 151 -0.55 21.29 4.23
C PRO A 151 -0.85 20.36 5.42
N ASN A 152 0.15 20.19 6.28
CA ASN A 152 0.02 19.52 7.57
C ASN A 152 -0.05 20.56 8.68
N ASP A 153 -0.99 20.39 9.61
CA ASP A 153 -1.22 21.31 10.73
C ASP A 153 -0.46 20.91 12.00
N GLY A 154 0.50 19.99 11.91
CA GLY A 154 1.27 19.47 13.04
C GLY A 154 0.66 18.23 13.70
N ARG A 155 -0.56 17.83 13.32
CA ARG A 155 -1.35 16.82 14.03
C ARG A 155 -1.32 15.43 13.41
N LYS A 156 -0.56 15.27 12.33
CA LYS A 156 -0.46 14.05 11.54
C LYS A 156 1.00 13.67 11.42
N ASN A 157 1.37 12.56 12.04
CA ASN A 157 2.70 12.00 11.89
C ASN A 157 2.78 11.28 10.55
N ILE A 158 3.76 11.64 9.71
CA ILE A 158 4.10 10.82 8.54
C ILE A 158 4.87 9.62 9.06
N VAL A 159 4.28 8.44 8.89
CA VAL A 159 4.85 7.16 9.35
C VAL A 159 5.53 6.38 8.22
N GLY A 160 5.27 6.77 6.98
CA GLY A 160 5.94 6.22 5.82
C GLY A 160 5.27 6.66 4.53
N ARG A 161 5.79 6.15 3.42
CA ARG A 161 5.31 6.48 2.09
C ARG A 161 5.15 5.21 1.26
N ILE A 162 4.11 5.18 0.43
CA ILE A 162 3.94 4.13 -0.56
C ILE A 162 5.00 4.29 -1.65
N PRO A 163 5.75 3.22 -2.01
CA PRO A 163 6.74 3.27 -3.07
C PRO A 163 6.18 3.83 -4.39
N GLU A 164 7.01 4.57 -5.13
CA GLU A 164 6.57 5.28 -6.34
C GLU A 164 5.94 4.34 -7.39
N ASN A 165 6.50 3.14 -7.54
CA ASN A 165 6.01 2.11 -8.46
C ASN A 165 4.67 1.49 -8.05
N GLU A 166 4.14 1.82 -6.87
CA GLU A 166 2.87 1.35 -6.34
C GLU A 166 1.80 2.46 -6.23
N LEU A 167 2.14 3.73 -6.50
CA LEU A 167 1.19 4.84 -6.35
C LEU A 167 -0.06 4.70 -7.22
N LYS A 168 0.02 3.97 -8.34
CA LYS A 168 -1.15 3.66 -9.17
C LYS A 168 -2.21 2.83 -8.43
N LEU A 169 -1.83 2.04 -7.43
CA LEU A 169 -2.77 1.29 -6.60
C LEU A 169 -3.73 2.20 -5.82
N LEU A 170 -3.36 3.47 -5.59
CA LEU A 170 -4.22 4.46 -4.95
C LEU A 170 -5.49 4.76 -5.74
N ASP A 171 -5.47 4.55 -7.07
CA ASP A 171 -6.64 4.77 -7.93
C ASP A 171 -7.75 3.73 -7.71
N TYR A 172 -7.43 2.65 -6.99
CA TYR A 172 -8.36 1.57 -6.64
C TYR A 172 -8.85 1.68 -5.18
N ILE A 173 -8.55 2.79 -4.51
CA ILE A 173 -9.09 3.06 -3.18
C ILE A 173 -10.54 3.52 -3.33
N ASP A 174 -11.45 2.73 -2.78
CA ASP A 174 -12.88 3.00 -2.80
C ASP A 174 -13.46 3.07 -1.38
N PRO A 175 -14.61 3.74 -1.17
CA PRO A 175 -15.38 3.65 0.06
C PRO A 175 -15.62 2.20 0.49
N TRP A 176 -15.47 1.92 1.79
CA TRP A 176 -15.63 0.58 2.42
C TRP A 176 -14.63 -0.48 1.98
N ARG A 177 -13.67 -0.15 1.12
CA ARG A 177 -12.68 -1.11 0.66
C ARG A 177 -11.76 -1.52 1.81
N VAL A 178 -11.60 -2.83 1.99
CA VAL A 178 -10.63 -3.39 2.93
C VAL A 178 -9.25 -3.24 2.32
N PHE A 179 -8.30 -2.79 3.14
CA PHE A 179 -6.91 -2.69 2.73
C PHE A 179 -5.96 -3.12 3.83
N GLU A 180 -4.72 -3.37 3.46
CA GLU A 180 -3.63 -3.62 4.40
C GLU A 180 -2.35 -2.93 3.93
N ILE A 181 -1.47 -2.66 4.89
CA ILE A 181 -0.13 -2.16 4.62
C ILE A 181 0.84 -3.30 4.93
N ILE A 182 1.74 -3.57 4.00
CA ILE A 182 2.72 -4.66 4.08
C ILE A 182 4.13 -4.07 4.12
N PRO A 183 5.08 -4.75 4.79
CA PRO A 183 6.48 -4.32 4.83
C PRO A 183 7.19 -4.52 3.48
#